data_AF-A0A3N5WTC9-F1
#
_entry.id   AF-A0A3N5WTC9-F1
#
_cell.length_a   1.000
_cell.length_b   1.000
_cell.length_c   1.000
_cell.angle_alpha   90.00
_cell.angle_beta   90.00
_cell.angle_gamma   90.00
#
_symmetry.space_group_name_H-M   'P 1'
#
loop_
_entity.id
_entity.type
_entity.pdbx_description
1 polymer ?
#
loop_
_entity_poly.entity_id
_entity_poly.type
_entity_poly.pdbx_seq_one_letter_code
_entity_poly.pdbx_strand_id
1 'polypeptide(L)'
;MVPNQMFLTKGVGRHKERLTSFEMALRDAGIAAYNLVRVSSIFPPGCRLVSRPRGLKKLKPGTVVFCVMAETSTNEPNRLIAASVGVAIPKDPREHGYLSEHHSGRIVNTRNVTQSAIGDKEGRWTTVVAAAILLSENQAGGA
;
A
#
# COMPACT_ATOMS: atom_id res chain seq x y z
N MET A 1 -14.12 12.63 -7.26
CA MET A 1 -13.21 12.95 -6.15
C MET A 1 -11.80 12.51 -6.54
N VAL A 2 -10.80 13.39 -6.48
CA VAL A 2 -9.40 13.06 -6.78
C VAL A 2 -8.58 13.10 -5.49
N PRO A 3 -7.82 12.04 -5.13
CA PRO A 3 -6.98 12.02 -3.94
C PRO A 3 -5.90 13.10 -3.97
N ASN A 4 -5.72 13.81 -2.86
CA ASN A 4 -4.73 14.88 -2.74
C ASN A 4 -3.58 14.53 -1.79
N GLN A 5 -3.68 13.40 -1.09
CA GLN A 5 -2.66 12.90 -0.18
C GLN A 5 -2.49 11.39 -0.37
N MET A 6 -1.29 10.90 -0.08
CA MET A 6 -0.97 9.48 -0.15
C MET A 6 0.01 9.10 0.93
N PHE A 7 -0.09 7.90 1.48
CA PHE A 7 0.97 7.32 2.31
C PHE A 7 1.30 5.90 1.87
N LEU A 8 2.53 5.49 2.13
CA LEU A 8 2.98 4.12 1.91
C LEU A 8 2.87 3.32 3.20
N THR A 9 2.44 2.07 3.09
CA THR A 9 2.39 1.12 4.19
C THR A 9 2.79 -0.28 3.72
N LYS A 10 3.10 -1.14 4.69
CA LYS A 10 3.52 -2.51 4.44
C LYS A 10 3.25 -3.38 5.65
N GLY A 11 3.12 -4.68 5.45
CA GLY A 11 2.94 -5.61 6.55
C GLY A 11 3.13 -7.07 6.18
N VAL A 12 3.32 -7.90 7.20
CA VAL A 12 3.48 -9.35 7.11
C VAL A 12 2.46 -10.03 8.01
N GLY A 13 1.89 -11.14 7.53
CA GLY A 13 0.96 -11.98 8.29
C GLY A 13 1.28 -13.45 8.13
N ARG A 14 1.03 -14.24 9.18
CA ARG A 14 1.26 -15.68 9.19
C ARG A 14 0.08 -16.42 9.79
N HIS A 15 -0.48 -17.38 9.04
CA HIS A 15 -1.60 -18.17 9.52
C HIS A 15 -1.65 -19.55 8.88
N LYS A 16 -2.43 -20.47 9.46
CA LYS A 16 -2.68 -21.79 8.86
C LYS A 16 -3.42 -21.70 7.53
N GLU A 17 -4.20 -20.64 7.34
CA GLU A 17 -5.00 -20.38 6.14
C GLU A 17 -4.46 -19.15 5.39
N ARG A 18 -4.43 -19.22 4.05
CA ARG A 18 -3.92 -18.16 3.19
C ARG A 18 -4.71 -16.85 3.32
N LEU A 19 -6.03 -16.92 3.43
CA LEU A 19 -6.86 -15.73 3.53
C LEU A 19 -6.57 -14.98 4.84
N THR A 20 -6.53 -15.70 5.96
CA THR A 20 -6.23 -15.10 7.25
C THR A 20 -4.79 -14.59 7.33
N SER A 21 -3.81 -15.23 6.68
CA SER A 21 -2.44 -14.70 6.63
C SER A 21 -2.41 -13.35 5.90
N PHE A 22 -3.23 -13.17 4.87
CA PHE A 22 -3.43 -11.89 4.21
C PHE A 22 -4.09 -10.85 5.13
N GLU A 23 -5.16 -11.20 5.85
CA GLU A 23 -5.81 -10.31 6.82
C GLU A 23 -4.85 -9.86 7.94
N MET A 24 -4.01 -10.78 8.43
CA MET A 24 -2.96 -10.46 9.39
C MET A 24 -1.92 -9.50 8.81
N ALA A 25 -1.55 -9.66 7.54
CA ALA A 25 -0.65 -8.73 6.85
C ALA A 25 -1.27 -7.32 6.71
N LEU A 26 -2.59 -7.24 6.44
CA LEU A 26 -3.32 -5.96 6.45
C LEU A 26 -3.36 -5.33 7.86
N ARG A 27 -3.46 -6.15 8.91
CA ARG A 27 -3.47 -5.67 10.31
C ARG A 27 -2.12 -5.10 10.70
N ASP A 28 -1.03 -5.81 10.36
CA ASP A 28 0.35 -5.32 10.54
C ASP A 28 0.60 -4.01 9.75
N ALA A 29 0.08 -3.95 8.52
CA ALA A 29 0.07 -2.73 7.70
C ALA A 29 -0.85 -1.62 8.23
N GLY A 30 -1.65 -1.87 9.27
CA GLY A 30 -2.56 -0.91 9.91
C GLY A 30 -3.70 -0.44 9.01
N ILE A 31 -4.09 -1.26 8.03
CA ILE A 31 -5.15 -0.94 7.06
C ILE A 31 -6.29 -1.98 7.05
N ALA A 32 -6.24 -2.99 7.93
CA ALA A 32 -7.29 -4.01 8.04
C ALA A 32 -8.67 -3.46 8.45
N ALA A 33 -8.72 -2.28 9.08
CA ALA A 33 -9.97 -1.69 9.54
C ALA A 33 -10.76 -0.95 8.45
N TYR A 34 -10.29 -0.95 7.20
CA TYR A 34 -10.87 -0.17 6.10
C TYR A 34 -11.37 -1.06 4.96
N ASN A 35 -12.32 -0.56 4.18
CA ASN A 35 -12.82 -1.22 2.97
C ASN A 35 -11.90 -0.85 1.79
N LEU A 36 -10.96 -1.74 1.47
CA LEU A 36 -9.90 -1.46 0.49
C LEU A 36 -10.38 -1.70 -0.95
N VAL A 37 -10.33 -0.66 -1.79
CA VAL A 37 -10.59 -0.75 -3.23
C VAL A 37 -9.28 -0.63 -3.98
N ARG A 38 -8.92 -1.68 -4.72
CA ARG A 38 -7.71 -1.66 -5.56
C ARG A 38 -7.96 -0.80 -6.80
N VAL A 39 -7.06 0.12 -7.06
CA VAL A 39 -7.08 1.01 -8.24
C VAL A 39 -5.80 0.88 -9.04
N SER A 40 -5.80 1.49 -10.23
CA SER A 40 -4.64 1.57 -11.10
C SER A 40 -3.52 2.45 -10.53
N SER A 41 -2.34 2.33 -11.13
CA SER A 41 -1.07 2.87 -10.62
C SER A 41 -0.82 4.35 -10.94
N ILE A 42 -1.72 5.27 -10.55
CA ILE A 42 -1.54 6.72 -10.78
C ILE A 42 -1.27 7.46 -9.47
N PHE A 43 -0.23 8.32 -9.47
CA PHE A 43 -0.03 9.35 -8.46
C PHE A 43 -0.70 10.65 -8.95
N PRO A 44 -1.80 11.11 -8.34
CA PRO A 44 -2.56 12.23 -8.89
C PRO A 44 -1.77 13.55 -8.93
N PRO A 45 -2.06 14.44 -9.88
CA PRO A 45 -1.52 15.80 -9.88
C PRO A 45 -1.85 16.52 -8.56
N GLY A 46 -0.89 17.29 -8.04
CA GLY A 46 -1.02 17.99 -6.77
C GLY A 46 -1.04 17.10 -5.51
N CYS A 47 -0.96 15.76 -5.67
CA CYS A 47 -0.94 14.85 -4.55
C CYS A 47 0.33 15.00 -3.71
N ARG A 48 0.21 14.87 -2.39
CA ARG A 48 1.33 14.96 -1.44
C ARG A 48 1.57 13.65 -0.72
N LEU A 49 2.82 13.23 -0.65
CA LEU A 49 3.20 12.10 0.19
C LEU A 49 3.23 12.51 1.67
N VAL A 50 2.47 11.83 2.50
CA VAL A 50 2.43 12.03 3.96
C VAL A 50 2.92 10.77 4.69
N SER A 51 3.30 10.92 5.96
CA SER A 51 3.69 9.78 6.77
C SER A 51 2.47 8.91 7.12
N ARG A 52 2.69 7.59 7.29
CA ARG A 52 1.64 6.64 7.70
C ARG A 52 0.83 7.13 8.92
N PRO A 53 1.44 7.59 10.03
CA PRO A 53 0.66 8.07 11.18
C PRO A 53 -0.22 9.28 10.86
N ARG A 54 0.26 10.23 10.03
CA ARG A 54 -0.55 11.38 9.59
C ARG A 54 -1.70 10.96 8.68
N GLY A 55 -1.45 10.00 7.80
CA GLY A 55 -2.47 9.46 6.90
C GLY A 55 -3.55 8.69 7.66
N LEU A 56 -3.17 7.81 8.59
CA LEU A 56 -4.12 7.03 9.39
C LEU A 56 -5.01 7.91 10.27
N LYS A 57 -4.50 9.04 10.79
CA LYS A 57 -5.31 10.03 11.55
C LYS A 57 -6.46 10.64 10.73
N LYS A 58 -6.40 10.56 9.39
CA LYS A 58 -7.43 11.10 8.49
C LYS A 58 -8.49 10.06 8.10
N LEU A 59 -8.32 8.80 8.52
CA LEU A 59 -9.20 7.69 8.16
C LEU A 59 -10.00 7.22 9.38
N LYS A 60 -11.28 6.94 9.18
CA LYS A 60 -12.14 6.27 10.17
C LYS A 60 -12.26 4.78 9.80
N PRO A 61 -12.32 3.86 10.78
CA PRO A 61 -12.65 2.46 10.49
C PRO A 61 -13.93 2.33 9.67
N GLY A 62 -13.96 1.40 8.71
CA GLY A 62 -15.08 1.19 7.78
C GLY A 62 -15.07 2.09 6.55
N THR A 63 -14.24 3.14 6.48
CA THR A 63 -14.14 3.99 5.28
C THR A 63 -13.69 3.19 4.06
N VAL A 64 -14.28 3.50 2.90
CA VAL A 64 -13.81 3.00 1.60
C VAL A 64 -12.54 3.74 1.21
N VAL A 65 -11.44 3.01 1.08
CA VAL A 65 -10.10 3.55 0.85
C VAL A 65 -9.53 2.97 -0.43
N PHE A 66 -9.18 3.85 -1.37
CA PHE A 66 -8.53 3.44 -2.60
C PHE A 66 -7.05 3.18 -2.36
N CYS A 67 -6.53 2.09 -2.93
CA CYS A 67 -5.12 1.74 -2.78
C CYS A 67 -4.54 1.11 -4.04
N VAL A 68 -3.24 1.28 -4.21
CA VAL A 68 -2.41 0.42 -5.06
C VAL A 68 -1.71 -0.56 -4.13
N MET A 69 -1.80 -1.85 -4.40
CA MET A 69 -1.32 -2.88 -3.49
C MET A 69 -0.60 -3.99 -4.26
N ALA A 70 0.59 -4.33 -3.80
CA ALA A 70 1.28 -5.55 -4.14
C ALA A 70 1.17 -6.54 -2.99
N GLU A 71 0.96 -7.81 -3.30
CA GLU A 71 0.91 -8.89 -2.33
C GLU A 71 1.68 -10.10 -2.84
N THR A 72 2.21 -10.91 -1.93
CA THR A 72 2.75 -12.23 -2.25
C THR A 72 2.53 -13.14 -1.05
N SER A 73 2.17 -14.40 -1.30
CA SER A 73 1.95 -15.40 -0.26
C SER A 73 2.69 -16.69 -0.59
N THR A 74 3.21 -17.37 0.43
CA THR A 74 3.81 -18.70 0.31
C THR A 74 3.51 -19.54 1.55
N ASN A 75 3.38 -20.84 1.38
CA ASN A 75 3.44 -21.83 2.46
C ASN A 75 4.68 -22.73 2.34
N GLU A 76 5.59 -22.42 1.41
CA GLU A 76 6.88 -23.12 1.30
C GLU A 76 7.77 -22.73 2.48
N PRO A 77 8.20 -23.70 3.32
CA PRO A 77 9.09 -23.42 4.44
C PRO A 77 10.38 -22.75 3.97
N ASN A 78 10.83 -21.73 4.69
CA ASN A 78 12.07 -20.99 4.42
C ASN A 78 12.12 -20.24 3.07
N ARG A 79 11.01 -20.17 2.31
CA ARG A 79 10.95 -19.40 1.06
C ARG A 79 10.99 -17.90 1.35
N LEU A 80 11.95 -17.19 0.76
CA LEU A 80 11.96 -15.73 0.77
C LEU A 80 10.91 -15.19 -0.21
N ILE A 81 10.01 -14.35 0.29
CA ILE A 81 9.03 -13.61 -0.52
C ILE A 81 9.14 -12.10 -0.26
N ALA A 82 8.74 -11.30 -1.25
CA ALA A 82 8.70 -9.85 -1.14
C ALA A 82 7.52 -9.24 -1.93
N ALA A 83 6.99 -8.12 -1.43
CA ALA A 83 6.04 -7.26 -2.12
C ALA A 83 6.55 -5.82 -2.08
N SER A 84 6.40 -5.08 -3.18
CA SER A 84 6.91 -3.71 -3.31
C SER A 84 5.93 -2.81 -4.06
N VAL A 85 5.82 -1.56 -3.62
CA VAL A 85 5.12 -0.49 -4.35
C VAL A 85 6.09 0.68 -4.48
N GLY A 86 6.37 1.09 -5.71
CA GLY A 86 7.14 2.29 -6.04
C GLY A 86 6.21 3.44 -6.45
N VAL A 87 6.64 4.67 -6.22
CA VAL A 87 6.01 5.89 -6.71
C VAL A 87 7.05 6.77 -7.41
N ALA A 88 6.75 7.19 -8.62
CA ALA A 88 7.43 8.25 -9.34
C ALA A 88 6.63 9.55 -9.17
N ILE A 89 7.23 10.54 -8.50
CA ILE A 89 6.63 11.85 -8.22
C ILE A 89 7.23 12.86 -9.21
N PRO A 90 6.41 13.46 -10.09
CA PRO A 90 6.89 14.45 -11.05
C PRO A 90 7.40 15.70 -10.33
N LYS A 91 8.37 16.40 -10.95
CA LYS A 91 8.86 17.69 -10.45
C LYS A 91 7.81 18.80 -10.61
N ASP A 92 7.02 18.74 -11.69
CA ASP A 92 5.89 19.64 -11.91
C ASP A 92 4.65 19.06 -11.23
N PRO A 93 4.06 19.74 -10.22
CA PRO A 93 2.87 19.27 -9.52
C PRO A 93 1.61 19.19 -10.40
N ARG A 94 1.63 19.78 -11.60
CA ARG A 94 0.52 19.73 -12.57
C ARG A 94 0.49 18.43 -13.37
N GLU A 95 1.61 17.70 -13.41
CA GLU A 95 1.69 16.38 -14.05
C GLU A 95 1.27 15.29 -13.05
N HIS A 96 0.75 14.17 -13.58
CA HIS A 96 0.56 12.96 -12.78
C HIS A 96 1.85 12.15 -12.72
N GLY A 97 2.02 11.40 -11.63
CA GLY A 97 3.06 10.39 -11.49
C GLY A 97 2.51 8.97 -11.62
N TYR A 98 3.38 7.99 -11.42
CA TYR A 98 3.05 6.57 -11.57
C TYR A 98 3.41 5.76 -10.32
N LEU A 99 2.57 4.77 -10.00
CA LEU A 99 2.71 3.83 -8.87
C LEU A 99 3.11 2.42 -9.34
N SER A 100 4.06 2.33 -10.26
CA SER A 100 4.77 1.11 -10.71
C SER A 100 5.83 1.53 -11.74
N GLU A 101 6.59 0.56 -12.27
CA GLU A 101 7.66 0.73 -13.26
C GLU A 101 7.37 1.87 -14.27
N HIS A 102 8.27 2.86 -14.29
CA HIS A 102 8.15 4.05 -15.11
C HIS A 102 9.42 4.22 -15.94
N HIS A 103 9.28 4.10 -17.26
CA HIS A 103 10.33 4.37 -18.22
C HIS A 103 10.09 5.75 -18.82
N SER A 104 10.65 6.79 -18.20
CA SER A 104 10.67 8.12 -18.81
C SER A 104 12.09 8.67 -18.83
N GLY A 105 12.43 9.39 -19.89
CA GLY A 105 13.66 10.20 -19.94
C GLY A 105 13.64 11.42 -19.00
N ARG A 106 12.68 11.52 -18.07
CA ARG A 106 12.50 12.66 -17.16
C ARG A 106 13.01 12.33 -15.75
N ILE A 107 13.66 13.30 -15.11
CA ILE A 107 14.09 13.20 -13.72
C ILE A 107 12.87 13.40 -12.81
N VAL A 108 12.43 12.31 -12.18
CA VAL A 108 11.35 12.28 -11.20
C VAL A 108 11.90 11.91 -9.82
N ASN A 109 11.24 12.34 -8.76
CA ASN A 109 11.58 11.89 -7.41
C ASN A 109 10.93 10.54 -7.15
N THR A 110 11.69 9.53 -6.75
CA THR A 110 11.16 8.18 -6.51
C THR A 110 11.09 7.88 -5.02
N ARG A 111 10.02 7.22 -4.58
CA ARG A 111 9.95 6.56 -3.27
C ARG A 111 9.42 5.15 -3.45
N ASN A 112 9.76 4.25 -2.56
CA ASN A 112 9.20 2.91 -2.55
C ASN A 112 8.95 2.42 -1.13
N VAL A 113 8.11 1.41 -1.02
CA VAL A 113 7.94 0.62 0.19
C VAL A 113 8.01 -0.86 -0.18
N THR A 114 8.83 -1.61 0.54
CA THR A 114 9.04 -3.04 0.30
C THR A 114 8.91 -3.81 1.60
N GLN A 115 8.14 -4.89 1.58
CA GLN A 115 8.08 -5.89 2.63
C GLN A 115 8.66 -7.19 2.13
N SER A 116 9.47 -7.83 2.96
CA SER A 116 9.91 -9.20 2.75
C SER A 116 9.63 -10.04 3.99
N ALA A 117 9.54 -11.35 3.79
CA ALA A 117 9.44 -12.32 4.87
C ALA A 117 9.97 -13.67 4.42
N ILE A 118 10.52 -14.41 5.38
CA ILE A 118 10.82 -15.83 5.20
C ILE A 118 9.56 -16.63 5.57
N GLY A 119 9.21 -17.57 4.69
CA GLY A 119 8.12 -18.52 4.86
C GLY A 119 8.26 -19.31 6.15
N ASP A 120 7.14 -19.51 6.83
CA ASP A 120 7.10 -20.17 8.13
C ASP A 120 7.62 -21.61 8.07
N LYS A 121 8.46 -21.97 9.04
CA LYS A 121 9.11 -23.29 9.12
C LYS A 121 8.13 -24.46 9.28
N GLU A 122 6.93 -24.21 9.82
CA GLU A 122 5.88 -25.22 10.03
C GLU A 122 4.89 -25.27 8.85
N GLY A 123 5.22 -24.64 7.73
CA GLY A 123 4.36 -24.63 6.53
C GLY A 123 3.12 -23.76 6.66
N ARG A 124 3.06 -22.86 7.65
CA ARG A 124 1.99 -21.85 7.72
C ARG A 124 2.14 -20.85 6.57
N TRP A 125 1.01 -20.42 6.03
CA TRP A 125 0.98 -19.36 5.04
C TRP A 125 1.61 -18.10 5.61
N THR A 126 2.57 -17.55 4.87
CA THR A 126 3.20 -16.26 5.09
C THR A 126 2.81 -15.34 3.95
N THR A 127 2.19 -14.22 4.27
CA THR A 127 1.79 -13.19 3.31
C THR A 127 2.52 -11.89 3.60
N VAL A 128 3.06 -11.25 2.56
CA VAL A 128 3.61 -9.90 2.63
C VAL A 128 2.78 -8.98 1.75
N VAL A 129 2.54 -7.76 2.23
CA VAL A 129 1.85 -6.70 1.49
C VAL A 129 2.67 -5.42 1.50
N ALA A 130 2.60 -4.70 0.39
CA ALA A 130 3.07 -3.32 0.25
C ALA A 130 1.96 -2.52 -0.43
N ALA A 131 1.64 -1.34 0.08
CA ALA A 131 0.53 -0.55 -0.44
C ALA A 131 0.78 0.95 -0.40
N ALA A 132 0.24 1.64 -1.41
CA ALA A 132 0.05 3.07 -1.43
C ALA A 132 -1.43 3.38 -1.19
N ILE A 133 -1.71 4.10 -0.11
CA ILE A 133 -3.06 4.46 0.32
C ILE A 133 -3.38 5.88 -0.14
N LEU A 134 -4.45 6.04 -0.92
CA LEU A 134 -4.89 7.30 -1.46
C LEU A 134 -5.94 7.94 -0.54
N LEU A 135 -5.69 9.19 -0.16
CA LEU A 135 -6.51 9.97 0.76
C LEU A 135 -7.15 11.14 0.01
N SER A 136 -8.45 11.30 0.21
CA SER A 136 -9.22 12.45 -0.28
C SER A 136 -9.85 13.20 0.89
N GLU A 137 -10.01 14.51 0.78
CA GLU A 137 -10.57 15.34 1.87
C GLU A 137 -11.96 14.88 2.33
N ASN A 138 -12.78 14.33 1.44
CA ASN A 138 -14.11 13.82 1.81
C ASN A 138 -14.09 12.43 2.49
N GLN A 139 -12.93 11.80 2.69
CA GLN A 139 -12.84 10.54 3.47
C GLN A 139 -12.79 10.78 4.99
N ALA A 140 -12.50 12.01 5.41
CA ALA A 140 -12.85 12.48 6.74
C ALA A 140 -14.34 12.84 6.69
N GLY A 141 -15.21 11.89 7.03
CA GLY A 141 -16.67 12.09 6.97
C GLY A 141 -17.06 13.44 7.57
N GLY A 142 -17.75 14.25 6.76
CA GLY A 142 -18.48 15.41 7.21
C GLY A 142 -19.62 15.00 8.12
N ALA A 143 -19.92 15.89 9.07
CA ALA A 143 -20.81 15.76 10.22
C ALA A 143 -20.27 14.87 11.35
#